data_AF-A0A7S3WDK0-F1
#
_entry.id   AF-A0A7S3WDK0-F1
#
_cell.length_a   1.000
_cell.length_b   1.000
_cell.length_c   1.000
_cell.angle_alpha   90.00
_cell.angle_beta   90.00
_cell.angle_gamma   90.00
#
_symmetry.space_group_name_H-M   'P 1'
#
loop_
_entity.id
_entity.type
_entity.pdbx_description
1 polymer ?
#
loop_
_entity_poly.entity_id
_entity_poly.type
_entity_poly.pdbx_seq_one_letter_code
_entity_poly.pdbx_strand_id
1 'polypeptide(L)'
;MLSDTAEFEGGAFQTAELGGEVTTHSFERGDALVFQSHKQHGVAALTGRSSRRNIMVCELWEGLPRRCMRRCDQPWLPCYCRPDFTEYHRTVRGVAKASPGTSARLDPKYRCERDGLSDIERLRVNGLAYHARQRAEREAAEREAAEREAAE
;
A
#
# COMPACT_ATOMS: atom_id res chain seq x y z
N MET A 1 -3.46 -2.58 -17.68
CA MET A 1 -4.44 -1.54 -18.07
C MET A 1 -5.78 -2.19 -18.36
N LEU A 2 -6.92 -1.54 -18.09
CA LEU A 2 -8.25 -2.07 -18.44
C LEU A 2 -8.87 -1.44 -19.70
N SER A 3 -8.43 -0.24 -20.10
CA SER A 3 -8.83 0.43 -21.35
C SER A 3 -7.90 0.12 -22.52
N ASP A 4 -8.40 0.24 -23.75
CA ASP A 4 -7.57 0.23 -24.97
C ASP A 4 -6.88 1.60 -25.13
N THR A 5 -5.60 1.63 -25.51
CA THR A 5 -4.85 2.87 -25.71
C THR A 5 -5.37 3.68 -26.90
N ALA A 6 -6.09 3.06 -27.83
CA ALA A 6 -6.77 3.76 -28.92
C ALA A 6 -8.02 4.55 -28.44
N GLU A 7 -8.54 4.31 -27.23
CA GLU A 7 -9.76 4.94 -26.70
C GLU A 7 -9.49 6.24 -25.93
N PHE A 8 -8.23 6.59 -25.68
CA PHE A 8 -7.88 7.79 -24.93
C PHE A 8 -6.59 8.43 -25.41
N GLU A 9 -6.44 9.72 -25.14
CA GLU A 9 -5.23 10.49 -25.45
C GLU A 9 -4.61 11.03 -24.15
N GLY A 10 -3.27 11.04 -24.08
CA GLY A 10 -2.53 11.40 -22.87
C GLY A 10 -2.54 10.27 -21.85
N GLY A 11 -2.57 10.60 -20.55
CA GLY A 11 -2.70 9.56 -19.51
C GLY A 11 -1.47 8.68 -19.31
N ALA A 12 -0.30 9.06 -19.82
CA ALA A 12 0.93 8.28 -19.72
C ALA A 12 1.38 8.14 -18.25
N PHE A 13 1.75 6.92 -17.83
CA PHE A 13 2.30 6.69 -16.50
C PHE A 13 3.80 7.02 -16.48
N GLN A 14 4.22 7.76 -15.46
CA GLN A 14 5.55 8.33 -15.36
C GLN A 14 6.16 8.13 -13.97
N THR A 15 7.45 7.83 -13.91
CA THR A 15 8.25 7.76 -12.68
C THR A 15 9.42 8.73 -12.76
N ALA A 16 9.73 9.40 -11.65
CA ALA A 16 10.97 10.13 -11.52
C ALA A 16 12.10 9.15 -11.17
N GLU A 17 13.20 9.26 -11.90
CA GLU A 17 14.42 8.48 -11.73
C GLU A 17 15.48 9.28 -10.95
N LEU A 18 16.55 8.58 -10.57
CA LEU A 18 17.68 9.22 -9.89
C LEU A 18 18.30 10.29 -10.80
N GLY A 19 18.37 11.53 -10.30
CA GLY A 19 18.81 12.69 -11.09
C GLY A 19 17.67 13.58 -11.58
N GLY A 20 16.41 13.21 -11.30
CA GLY A 20 15.24 14.03 -11.62
C GLY A 20 14.69 13.83 -13.03
N GLU A 21 15.28 12.92 -13.81
CA GLU A 21 14.70 12.52 -15.10
C GLU A 21 13.35 11.84 -14.91
N VAL A 22 12.45 12.01 -15.88
CA VAL A 22 11.13 11.40 -15.86
C VAL A 22 11.06 10.32 -16.92
N THR A 23 10.91 9.07 -16.50
CA THR A 23 10.71 7.93 -17.39
C THR A 23 9.22 7.72 -17.63
N THR A 24 8.84 7.57 -18.91
CA THR A 24 7.48 7.22 -19.32
C THR A 24 7.42 5.73 -19.64
N HIS A 25 6.41 5.04 -19.10
CA HIS A 25 6.27 3.59 -19.27
C HIS A 25 5.17 3.24 -20.27
N SER A 26 5.45 2.31 -21.18
CA SER A 26 4.43 1.68 -22.01
C SER A 26 3.49 0.86 -21.13
N PHE A 27 2.18 0.95 -21.40
CA PHE A 27 1.19 0.22 -20.62
C PHE A 27 -0.07 -0.02 -21.45
N GLU A 28 -0.13 -1.17 -22.11
CA GLU A 28 -1.21 -1.55 -23.02
C GLU A 28 -2.32 -2.33 -22.30
N ARG A 29 -3.48 -2.48 -22.96
CA ARG A 29 -4.61 -3.25 -22.41
C ARG A 29 -4.19 -4.67 -22.05
N GLY A 30 -4.51 -5.09 -20.83
CA GLY A 30 -4.15 -6.41 -20.31
C GLY A 30 -2.81 -6.43 -19.55
N ASP A 31 -1.94 -5.44 -19.75
CA ASP A 31 -0.66 -5.40 -19.04
C ASP A 31 -0.83 -5.21 -17.53
N ALA A 32 0.17 -5.66 -16.78
CA ALA A 32 0.40 -5.27 -15.40
C ALA A 32 1.72 -4.49 -15.32
N LEU A 33 1.70 -3.35 -14.61
CA LEU A 33 2.88 -2.54 -14.35
C LEU A 33 3.16 -2.57 -12.85
N VAL A 34 4.36 -3.01 -12.48
CA VAL A 34 4.81 -3.09 -11.08
C VAL A 34 5.95 -2.11 -10.88
N PHE A 35 5.83 -1.24 -9.88
CA PHE A 35 6.85 -0.26 -9.55
C PHE A 35 6.95 -0.08 -8.02
N GLN A 36 8.09 0.43 -7.56
CA GLN A 36 8.31 0.69 -6.15
C GLN A 36 7.47 1.91 -5.72
N SER A 37 6.54 1.72 -4.78
CA SER A 37 5.56 2.75 -4.38
C SER A 37 6.19 4.05 -3.85
N HIS A 38 7.44 4.00 -3.41
CA HIS A 38 8.16 5.16 -2.89
C HIS A 38 8.81 6.05 -3.96
N LYS A 39 8.89 5.59 -5.22
CA LYS A 39 9.33 6.45 -6.32
C LYS A 39 8.31 7.57 -6.50
N GLN A 40 8.74 8.79 -6.78
CA GLN A 40 7.81 9.83 -7.21
C GLN A 40 7.24 9.42 -8.57
N HIS A 41 5.91 9.44 -8.69
CA HIS A 41 5.23 8.97 -9.87
C HIS A 41 3.95 9.76 -10.12
N GLY A 42 3.48 9.70 -11.35
CA GLY A 42 2.29 10.42 -11.77
C GLY A 42 1.70 9.87 -13.05
N VAL A 43 0.53 10.39 -13.38
CA VAL A 43 -0.15 10.12 -14.65
C VAL A 43 -0.34 11.46 -15.33
N ALA A 44 0.14 11.58 -16.57
CA ALA A 44 -0.08 12.77 -17.39
C ALA A 44 -1.59 13.01 -17.59
N ALA A 45 -1.99 14.26 -17.82
CA ALA A 45 -3.39 14.58 -18.03
C ALA A 45 -3.97 13.81 -19.24
N LEU A 46 -5.26 13.48 -19.17
CA LEU A 46 -6.02 13.05 -20.34
C LEU A 46 -6.40 14.30 -21.14
N THR A 47 -6.15 14.29 -22.44
CA THR A 47 -6.31 15.48 -23.30
C THR A 47 -7.53 15.42 -24.23
N GLY A 48 -8.01 14.23 -24.55
CA GLY A 48 -9.18 14.07 -25.41
C GLY A 48 -10.51 14.38 -24.69
N ARG A 49 -11.43 15.07 -25.38
CA ARG A 49 -12.74 15.54 -24.86
C ARG A 49 -13.60 14.45 -24.22
N SER A 50 -13.46 13.21 -24.69
CA SER A 50 -14.21 12.04 -24.20
C SER A 50 -13.29 10.92 -23.74
N SER A 51 -12.01 11.22 -23.48
CA SER A 51 -11.03 10.21 -23.07
C SER A 51 -11.33 9.70 -21.67
N ARG A 52 -11.39 8.37 -21.53
CA ARG A 52 -11.51 7.68 -20.24
C ARG A 52 -10.53 6.53 -20.19
N ARG A 53 -9.70 6.51 -19.15
CA ARG A 53 -8.71 5.46 -18.89
C ARG A 53 -9.06 4.72 -17.61
N ASN A 54 -9.40 3.44 -17.72
CA ASN A 54 -9.73 2.58 -16.59
C ASN A 54 -8.52 1.71 -16.21
N ILE A 55 -8.21 1.66 -14.92
CA ILE A 55 -7.07 0.91 -14.36
C ILE A 55 -7.47 0.35 -13.00
N MET A 56 -6.97 -0.83 -12.67
CA MET A 56 -6.97 -1.35 -11.31
C MET A 56 -5.61 -1.03 -10.68
N VAL A 57 -5.63 -0.25 -9.59
CA VAL A 57 -4.44 0.05 -8.80
C VAL A 57 -4.49 -0.80 -7.54
N CYS A 58 -3.42 -1.53 -7.29
CA CYS A 58 -3.25 -2.33 -6.07
C CYS A 58 -1.86 -2.08 -5.52
N GLU A 59 -1.77 -2.05 -4.19
CA GLU A 59 -0.52 -2.00 -3.48
C GLU A 59 -0.26 -3.36 -2.85
N LEU A 60 0.96 -3.86 -3.05
CA LEU A 60 1.45 -5.06 -2.39
C LEU A 60 2.35 -4.61 -1.25
N TRP A 61 2.00 -4.97 -0.02
CA TRP A 61 2.80 -4.71 1.17
C TRP A 61 3.08 -6.00 1.91
N GLU A 62 4.26 -6.06 2.50
CA GLU A 62 4.62 -7.08 3.47
C GLU A 62 4.36 -6.53 4.88
N GLY A 63 3.78 -7.36 5.75
CA GLY A 63 3.53 -7.00 7.13
C GLY A 63 2.06 -6.83 7.51
N LEU A 64 1.85 -6.26 8.69
CA LEU A 64 0.55 -5.98 9.26
C LEU A 64 -0.22 -4.92 8.45
N PRO A 65 -1.55 -5.06 8.28
CA PRO A 65 -2.39 -3.98 7.82
C PRO A 65 -2.18 -2.71 8.67
N ARG A 66 -1.78 -1.60 8.03
CA ARG A 66 -1.54 -0.32 8.70
C ARG A 66 -2.68 0.65 8.44
N ARG A 67 -2.98 1.46 9.44
CA ARG A 67 -3.95 2.57 9.33
C ARG A 67 -3.29 3.94 9.48
N CYS A 68 -1.98 3.99 9.70
CA CYS A 68 -1.25 5.24 9.83
C CYS A 68 -0.82 5.78 8.48
N MET A 69 -0.77 7.11 8.36
CA MET A 69 -0.29 7.79 7.15
C MET A 69 1.25 7.83 7.07
N ARG A 70 1.95 7.29 8.07
CA ARG A 70 3.41 7.23 8.13
C ARG A 70 3.91 5.89 7.61
N ARG A 71 5.05 5.91 6.93
CA ARG A 71 5.81 4.69 6.62
C ARG A 71 6.40 4.14 7.92
N CYS A 72 5.89 3.02 8.39
CA CYS A 72 6.48 2.31 9.51
C CYS A 72 7.78 1.66 9.07
N ASP A 73 8.80 1.70 9.92
CA ASP A 73 10.07 0.99 9.78
C ASP A 73 9.99 -0.47 10.25
N GLN A 74 8.99 -0.80 11.09
CA GLN A 74 8.74 -2.14 11.60
C GLN A 74 7.49 -2.77 10.97
N PRO A 75 7.58 -3.52 9.86
CA PRO A 75 6.41 -4.04 9.14
C PRO A 75 5.61 -5.09 9.91
N TRP A 76 6.22 -5.78 10.87
CA TRP A 76 5.61 -6.91 11.60
C TRP A 76 5.21 -6.63 13.05
N LEU A 77 5.67 -5.52 13.63
CA LEU A 77 5.39 -5.14 15.02
C LEU A 77 4.20 -4.18 15.11
N PRO A 78 3.55 -4.02 16.27
CA PRO A 78 2.53 -2.98 16.46
C PRO A 78 3.02 -1.61 15.96
N CYS A 79 2.14 -0.85 15.30
CA CYS A 79 2.51 0.51 14.92
C CYS A 79 2.40 1.42 16.14
N TYR A 80 3.54 1.86 16.67
CA TYR A 80 3.58 2.82 17.78
C TYR A 80 3.35 4.27 17.32
N CYS A 81 3.06 4.47 16.04
CA CYS A 81 2.84 5.75 15.38
C CYS A 81 1.58 6.55 15.82
N ARG A 82 0.98 6.27 16.98
CA ARG A 82 -0.12 7.07 17.56
C ARG A 82 0.45 8.16 18.49
N PRO A 83 -0.05 9.40 18.38
CA PRO A 83 -1.43 9.68 18.82
C PRO A 83 -2.28 10.47 17.81
N ASP A 84 -3.58 10.27 17.94
CA ASP A 84 -4.67 11.07 17.37
C ASP A 84 -4.79 11.23 15.84
N PHE A 85 -5.44 10.23 15.24
CA PHE A 85 -6.21 10.42 14.01
C PHE A 85 -7.37 11.42 14.14
N THR A 86 -7.63 11.96 15.34
CA THR A 86 -8.69 12.94 15.59
C THR A 86 -8.30 14.35 15.14
N GLU A 87 -7.02 14.70 15.08
CA GLU A 87 -6.60 16.07 14.78
C GLU A 87 -6.66 16.39 13.27
N TYR A 88 -6.27 15.45 12.40
CA TYR A 88 -6.37 15.63 10.94
C TYR A 88 -7.83 15.69 10.46
N HIS A 89 -8.76 14.98 11.13
CA HIS A 89 -10.20 15.12 10.83
C HIS A 89 -10.82 16.40 11.39
N ARG A 90 -10.25 17.00 12.45
CA ARG A 90 -10.72 18.29 13.01
C ARG A 90 -10.46 19.47 12.08
N THR A 91 -9.36 19.44 11.34
CA THR A 91 -8.95 20.56 10.47
C THR A 91 -9.56 20.47 9.07
N VAL A 92 -9.81 19.26 8.55
CA VAL A 92 -10.32 19.08 7.17
C VAL A 92 -11.86 19.07 7.10
N ARG A 93 -12.57 18.87 8.22
CA ARG A 93 -14.02 19.11 8.34
C ARG A 93 -14.28 19.92 9.60
N GLY A 94 -14.51 21.23 9.43
CA GLY A 94 -14.75 22.18 10.52
C GLY A 94 -15.94 21.82 11.41
N VAL A 95 -15.75 20.91 12.36
CA VAL A 95 -16.75 20.51 13.33
C VAL A 95 -16.13 20.40 14.73
N ALA A 96 -16.65 21.26 15.59
CA ALA A 96 -16.65 21.23 17.05
C ALA A 96 -15.31 21.35 17.80
N LYS A 97 -15.15 22.54 18.41
CA LYS A 97 -14.33 22.78 19.61
C LYS A 97 -14.65 21.72 20.66
N ALA A 98 -13.70 20.88 21.03
CA ALA A 98 -13.80 20.05 22.23
C ALA A 98 -13.04 20.72 23.36
N SER A 99 -13.71 20.92 24.49
CA SER A 99 -13.14 21.48 25.72
C SER A 99 -12.03 20.57 26.28
N PRO A 100 -10.98 21.12 26.91
CA PRO A 100 -9.89 20.34 27.48
C PRO A 100 -10.40 19.63 28.74
N GLY A 101 -10.38 18.30 28.75
CA GLY A 101 -10.71 17.50 29.94
C GLY A 101 -11.53 16.23 29.69
N THR A 102 -12.08 16.03 28.50
CA THR A 102 -12.74 14.77 28.17
C THR A 102 -11.79 13.92 27.34
N SER A 103 -11.26 12.83 27.90
CA SER A 103 -10.61 11.80 27.10
C SER A 103 -11.64 11.37 26.05
N ALA A 104 -11.46 11.81 24.80
CA ALA A 104 -12.37 11.51 23.72
C ALA A 104 -12.50 10.00 23.65
N ARG A 105 -13.64 9.45 24.11
CA ARG A 105 -13.99 8.06 23.89
C ARG A 105 -14.03 7.91 22.38
N LEU A 106 -12.98 7.33 21.81
CA LEU A 106 -12.89 7.03 20.40
C LEU A 106 -14.19 6.29 20.00
N ASP A 107 -14.84 6.80 18.95
CA ASP A 107 -16.01 6.18 18.33
C ASP A 107 -15.74 4.66 18.16
N PRO A 108 -16.65 3.76 18.57
CA PRO A 108 -16.47 2.31 18.51
C PRO A 108 -15.99 1.78 17.16
N LYS A 109 -16.26 2.47 16.05
CA LYS A 109 -15.76 2.09 14.71
C LYS A 109 -14.24 2.19 14.55
N TYR A 110 -13.57 2.91 15.45
CA TYR A 110 -12.11 3.06 15.50
C TYR A 110 -11.45 2.26 16.63
N ARG A 111 -12.24 1.48 17.37
CA ARG A 111 -11.76 0.53 18.36
C ARG A 111 -11.37 -0.76 17.63
N CYS A 112 -10.10 -1.15 17.70
CA CYS A 112 -9.59 -2.38 17.08
C CYS A 112 -9.92 -3.61 17.94
N GLU A 113 -11.19 -3.76 18.34
CA GLU A 113 -11.65 -4.82 19.26
C GLU A 113 -12.94 -5.44 18.72
N ARG A 114 -12.99 -5.79 17.42
CA ARG A 114 -14.20 -6.43 16.86
C ARG A 114 -14.42 -7.86 17.41
N ASP A 115 -13.40 -8.43 18.05
CA ASP A 115 -13.35 -9.79 18.63
C ASP A 115 -12.51 -9.87 19.93
N GLY A 116 -12.11 -8.74 20.51
CA GLY A 116 -11.28 -8.68 21.72
C GLY A 116 -9.80 -9.06 21.53
N LEU A 117 -9.34 -9.29 20.29
CA LEU A 117 -7.94 -9.58 20.00
C LEU A 117 -7.20 -8.30 19.57
N SER A 118 -6.05 -8.05 20.18
CA SER A 118 -5.07 -7.08 19.69
C SER A 118 -4.51 -7.48 18.32
N ASP A 119 -3.95 -6.52 17.58
CA ASP A 119 -3.36 -6.77 16.25
C ASP A 119 -2.30 -7.89 16.26
N ILE A 120 -1.56 -8.03 17.37
CA ILE A 120 -0.54 -9.09 17.54
C ILE A 120 -1.15 -10.45 17.83
N GLU A 121 -2.26 -10.51 18.56
CA GLU A 121 -3.00 -11.75 18.78
C GLU A 121 -3.68 -12.21 17.48
N ARG A 122 -4.24 -11.26 16.72
CA ARG A 122 -4.86 -11.53 15.43
C ARG A 122 -3.84 -12.02 14.38
N LEU A 123 -2.59 -11.55 14.44
CA LEU A 123 -1.48 -12.11 13.66
C LEU A 123 -1.09 -13.52 14.08
N ARG A 124 -1.06 -13.79 15.38
CA ARG A 124 -0.77 -15.14 15.89
C ARG A 124 -1.83 -16.13 15.45
N VAL A 125 -3.09 -15.68 15.41
CA VAL A 125 -4.24 -16.50 14.96
C VAL A 125 -4.24 -16.66 13.42
N ASN A 126 -3.94 -15.62 12.64
CA ASN A 126 -4.18 -15.63 11.19
C ASN A 126 -2.91 -15.70 10.30
N GLY A 127 -1.73 -15.31 10.78
CA GLY A 127 -0.64 -14.88 9.88
C GLY A 127 0.76 -15.42 10.17
N LEU A 128 1.22 -15.47 11.43
CA LEU A 128 2.63 -15.75 11.73
C LEU A 128 3.06 -17.17 11.31
N ALA A 129 2.23 -18.18 11.56
CA ALA A 129 2.52 -19.56 11.14
C ALA A 129 2.48 -19.73 9.61
N TYR A 130 1.53 -19.07 8.93
CA TYR A 130 1.41 -19.09 7.48
C TYR A 130 2.61 -18.41 6.79
N HIS A 131 3.04 -17.27 7.31
CA HIS A 131 4.19 -16.53 6.78
C HIS A 131 5.53 -17.22 7.07
N ALA A 132 5.70 -17.83 8.24
CA ALA A 132 6.89 -18.65 8.52
C ALA A 132 7.02 -19.81 7.54
N ARG A 133 5.90 -20.48 7.23
CA ARG A 133 5.86 -21.57 6.24
C ARG A 133 6.20 -21.08 4.82
N GLN A 134 5.56 -20.01 4.37
CA GLN A 134 5.82 -19.41 3.05
C GLN A 134 7.28 -18.94 2.88
N ARG A 135 7.90 -18.42 3.95
CA ARG A 135 9.31 -18.04 3.94
C ARG A 135 10.21 -19.26 3.81
N ALA A 136 9.96 -20.29 4.62
CA ALA A 136 10.72 -21.54 4.56
C ALA A 136 10.60 -22.22 3.17
N GLU A 137 9.42 -22.19 2.56
CA GLU A 137 9.19 -22.72 1.20
C GLU A 137 9.99 -21.95 0.13
N ARG A 138 10.09 -20.61 0.23
CA ARG A 138 10.92 -19.80 -0.69
C ARG A 138 12.41 -20.04 -0.50
N GLU A 139 12.88 -20.03 0.74
CA GLU A 139 14.28 -20.30 1.05
C GLU A 139 14.70 -21.71 0.56
N ALA A 140 13.80 -22.69 0.60
CA ALA A 140 14.05 -24.02 0.05
C ALA A 140 14.13 -23.98 -1.48
N ALA A 141 13.21 -23.29 -2.16
CA ALA A 141 13.22 -23.17 -3.62
C ALA A 141 14.46 -22.43 -4.15
N GLU A 142 14.90 -21.38 -3.45
CA GLU A 142 16.12 -20.64 -3.80
C GLU A 142 17.38 -21.50 -3.62
N ARG A 143 17.44 -22.33 -2.57
CA ARG A 143 18.54 -23.30 -2.40
C ARG A 143 18.55 -24.35 -3.51
N GLU A 144 17.39 -24.90 -3.85
CA GLU A 144 17.30 -25.90 -4.93
C GLU A 144 17.69 -25.30 -6.28
N ALA A 145 17.30 -24.07 -6.55
CA ALA A 145 17.73 -23.35 -7.77
C ALA A 145 19.25 -23.14 -7.79
N ALA A 146 19.84 -22.70 -6.68
CA ALA A 146 21.29 -22.51 -6.56
C ALA A 146 22.08 -23.83 -6.68
N GLU A 147 21.57 -24.94 -6.13
CA GLU A 147 22.19 -26.26 -6.25
C GLU A 147 22.14 -26.79 -7.70
N ARG A 148 21.04 -26.54 -8.42
CA ARG A 148 20.93 -26.89 -9.85
C ARG A 148 21.90 -26.08 -10.71
N GLU A 149 22.02 -24.79 -10.46
CA GLU A 149 22.95 -23.91 -11.18
C GLU A 149 24.42 -24.26 -10.90
N ALA A 150 24.74 -24.77 -9.69
CA ALA A 150 26.07 -25.25 -9.36
C ALA A 150 26.41 -26.65 -9.93
N ALA A 151 25.42 -27.38 -10.46
CA ALA A 151 25.57 -28.72 -11.02
C ALA A 151 25.65 -28.75 -12.56
N GLU A 152 25.36 -27.62 -13.23
CA GLU A 152 25.61 -27.38 -14.67
C GLU A 152 27.01 -26.81 -14.91
#